data_AF-A0A3N1D7W2-F1
#
_entry.id   AF-A0A3N1D7W2-F1
#
_cell.length_a   1.000
_cell.length_b   1.000
_cell.length_c   1.000
_cell.angle_alpha   90.00
_cell.angle_beta   90.00
_cell.angle_gamma   90.00
#
_symmetry.space_group_name_H-M   'P 1'
#
loop_
_entity.id
_entity.type
_entity.pdbx_description
1 polymer ?
#
loop_
_entity_poly.entity_id
_entity_poly.type
_entity_poly.pdbx_seq_one_letter_code
_entity_poly.pdbx_strand_id
1 'polypeptide(L)'
;MPPETSHLIPLARVGWAPGLHAAADQHASAVRDILVASGLEPDRDTLSEYLDGFLSGCAETGWTLGPQLDWHAQRMLAVQRMIEAVPPV
;
A
#
# COMPACT_ATOMS: atom_id res chain seq x y z
N MET A 1 -25.06 -17.10 0.37
CA MET A 1 -23.76 -16.60 -0.10
C MET A 1 -23.22 -15.67 0.97
N PRO A 2 -22.08 -15.94 1.62
CA PRO A 2 -21.43 -14.93 2.43
C PRO A 2 -20.71 -13.89 1.51
N PRO A 3 -20.52 -12.65 1.98
CA PRO A 3 -20.07 -11.51 1.17
C PRO A 3 -18.55 -11.48 0.97
N GLU A 4 -18.14 -10.69 -0.02
CA GLU A 4 -16.77 -10.33 -0.42
C GLU A 4 -15.85 -10.05 0.78
N THR A 5 -14.99 -11.02 1.12
CA THR A 5 -13.91 -10.79 2.08
C THR A 5 -12.70 -10.25 1.33
N SER A 6 -12.43 -8.95 1.50
CA SER A 6 -11.21 -8.25 1.10
C SER A 6 -9.99 -9.17 1.04
N HIS A 7 -9.47 -9.42 -0.17
CA HIS A 7 -8.35 -10.32 -0.44
C HIS A 7 -6.98 -9.74 -0.10
N LEU A 8 -6.93 -8.69 0.73
CA LEU A 8 -5.67 -8.12 1.17
C LEU A 8 -5.04 -9.03 2.22
N ILE A 9 -4.22 -9.96 1.74
CA ILE A 9 -3.17 -10.56 2.57
C ILE A 9 -2.38 -9.38 3.16
N PRO A 10 -2.30 -9.24 4.50
CA PRO A 10 -1.51 -8.17 5.11
C PRO A 10 -0.02 -8.43 4.83
N LEU A 11 0.52 -7.79 3.80
CA LEU A 11 1.92 -7.88 3.40
C LEU A 11 2.83 -7.27 4.47
N ALA A 12 2.29 -6.43 5.35
CA ALA A 12 3.00 -5.81 6.48
C ALA A 12 3.81 -6.82 7.34
N ARG A 13 3.46 -8.10 7.30
CA ARG A 13 4.10 -9.19 8.07
C ARG A 13 5.25 -9.91 7.34
N VAL A 14 5.62 -9.52 6.13
CA VAL A 14 6.77 -10.09 5.41
C VAL A 14 8.07 -9.79 6.17
N GLY A 15 9.01 -10.74 6.25
CA GLY A 15 10.34 -10.53 6.85
C GLY A 15 11.20 -9.60 6.00
N TRP A 16 11.88 -8.63 6.63
CA TRP A 16 12.54 -7.54 5.90
C TRP A 16 14.02 -7.78 5.70
N ALA A 17 14.43 -7.96 4.44
CA ALA A 17 15.80 -7.70 4.05
C ALA A 17 16.07 -6.18 4.01
N PRO A 18 17.30 -5.69 4.25
CA PRO A 18 17.62 -4.26 4.20
C PRO A 18 17.18 -3.57 2.89
N GLY A 19 17.28 -4.26 1.75
CA GLY A 19 16.82 -3.72 0.46
C GLY A 19 15.30 -3.50 0.39
N LEU A 20 14.52 -4.32 1.11
CA LEU A 20 13.06 -4.14 1.20
C LEU A 20 12.69 -2.92 2.04
N HIS A 21 13.48 -2.61 3.08
CA HIS A 21 13.33 -1.39 3.89
C HIS A 21 13.46 -0.13 3.04
N ALA A 22 14.57 -0.02 2.32
CA ALA A 22 14.83 1.15 1.47
C ALA A 22 13.75 1.31 0.38
N ALA A 23 13.32 0.21 -0.25
CA ALA A 23 12.28 0.26 -1.29
C ALA A 23 10.93 0.74 -0.73
N ALA A 24 10.52 0.23 0.43
CA ALA A 24 9.27 0.66 1.04
C ALA A 24 9.31 2.11 1.50
N ASP A 25 10.43 2.58 2.06
CA ASP A 25 10.60 3.98 2.47
C ASP A 25 10.50 4.93 1.26
N GLN A 26 11.10 4.54 0.13
CA GLN A 26 10.99 5.28 -1.12
C GLN A 26 9.53 5.35 -1.60
N HIS A 27 8.81 4.23 -1.59
CA HIS A 27 7.39 4.20 -1.96
C HIS A 27 6.54 5.03 -1.00
N ALA A 28 6.81 4.97 0.31
CA ALA A 28 6.11 5.77 1.31
C ALA A 28 6.33 7.27 1.07
N SER A 29 7.56 7.71 0.73
CA SER A 29 7.83 9.09 0.33
C SER A 29 7.00 9.48 -0.89
N ALA A 30 7.02 8.66 -1.95
CA ALA A 30 6.28 8.95 -3.17
C ALA A 30 4.76 9.02 -2.96
N VAL A 31 4.19 8.22 -2.06
CA VAL A 31 2.77 8.28 -1.71
C VAL A 31 2.45 9.56 -0.96
N ARG A 32 3.28 9.97 0.01
CA ARG A 32 3.10 11.26 0.71
C ARG A 32 3.13 12.42 -0.27
N ASP A 33 4.09 12.42 -1.20
CA ASP A 33 4.21 13.49 -2.20
C ASP A 33 2.96 13.59 -3.08
N ILE A 34 2.38 12.45 -3.49
CA ILE A 34 1.13 12.42 -4.27
C ILE A 34 -0.05 12.97 -3.47
N LEU A 35 -0.21 12.54 -2.22
CA LEU A 35 -1.31 13.00 -1.37
C LEU A 35 -1.21 14.50 -1.09
N VAL A 36 -0.03 14.99 -0.72
CA VAL A 36 0.22 16.41 -0.47
C VAL A 36 0.01 17.24 -1.73
N ALA A 37 0.49 16.78 -2.90
CA ALA A 37 0.24 17.45 -4.18
C ALA A 37 -1.25 17.49 -4.55
N SER A 38 -2.05 16.57 -4.02
CA SER A 38 -3.51 16.52 -4.18
C SER A 38 -4.26 17.31 -3.10
N GLY A 39 -3.56 17.99 -2.18
CA GLY A 39 -4.15 18.74 -1.09
C GLY A 39 -4.69 17.89 0.06
N LEU A 40 -4.27 16.62 0.16
CA LEU A 40 -4.70 15.66 1.18
C LEU A 40 -3.62 15.49 2.25
N GLU A 41 -4.04 15.35 3.50
CA GLU A 41 -3.17 14.92 4.59
C GLU A 41 -3.03 13.38 4.57
N PRO A 42 -1.83 12.80 4.74
CA PRO A 42 -1.63 11.35 4.72
C PRO A 42 -2.07 10.70 6.04
N ASP A 43 -3.37 10.78 6.34
CA ASP A 43 -4.02 10.08 7.45
C ASP A 43 -4.51 8.68 7.04
N ARG A 44 -5.13 7.97 7.97
CA ARG A 44 -5.60 6.59 7.75
C ARG A 44 -6.63 6.49 6.62
N ASP A 45 -7.52 7.46 6.50
CA ASP A 45 -8.62 7.41 5.55
C ASP A 45 -8.10 7.68 4.14
N THR A 46 -7.31 8.74 3.96
CA THR A 46 -6.73 9.07 2.65
C THR A 46 -5.74 8.01 2.17
N LEU A 47 -4.99 7.39 3.08
CA LEU A 47 -4.10 6.26 2.74
C LEU A 47 -4.89 5.00 2.34
N SER A 48 -6.05 4.76 2.97
CA SER A 48 -6.92 3.63 2.62
C SER A 48 -7.56 3.86 1.24
N GLU A 49 -8.09 5.06 0.99
CA GLU A 49 -8.62 5.44 -0.33
C GLU A 49 -7.54 5.36 -1.43
N TYR A 50 -6.33 5.81 -1.13
CA TYR A 50 -5.18 5.67 -2.02
C TYR A 50 -4.90 4.20 -2.36
N LEU A 51 -4.88 3.34 -1.34
CA LEU A 51 -4.62 1.92 -1.51
C LEU A 51 -5.69 1.26 -2.37
N ASP A 52 -6.96 1.57 -2.14
CA ASP A 52 -8.08 1.05 -2.92
C ASP A 52 -8.00 1.48 -4.39
N GLY A 53 -7.73 2.76 -4.65
CA GLY A 53 -7.54 3.27 -6.01
C GLY A 53 -6.33 2.63 -6.71
N PHE A 54 -5.22 2.45 -5.98
CA PHE A 54 -4.04 1.77 -6.49
C PHE A 54 -4.34 0.31 -6.88
N LEU A 55 -5.05 -0.41 -6.02
CA LEU A 55 -5.46 -1.80 -6.25
C LEU A 55 -6.43 -1.94 -7.41
N SER A 56 -7.37 -1.00 -7.56
CA SER A 56 -8.28 -0.95 -8.71
C SER A 56 -7.48 -0.82 -10.01
N GLY A 57 -6.51 0.11 -10.06
CA GLY A 57 -5.63 0.26 -11.23
C GLY A 57 -4.80 -0.99 -11.52
N CYS A 58 -4.28 -1.65 -10.49
CA CYS A 58 -3.61 -2.95 -10.65
C CYS A 58 -4.54 -4.01 -11.27
N ALA A 59 -5.77 -4.13 -10.74
CA ALA A 59 -6.74 -5.09 -11.25
C ALA A 59 -7.11 -4.82 -12.72
N GLU A 60 -7.29 -3.56 -13.10
CA GLU A 60 -7.58 -3.14 -14.47
C GLU A 60 -6.46 -3.50 -15.46
N THR A 61 -5.20 -3.51 -15.00
CA THR A 61 -4.05 -3.93 -15.82
C THR A 61 -3.83 -5.45 -15.84
N GLY A 62 -4.65 -6.21 -15.13
CA GLY A 62 -4.49 -7.66 -14.98
C GLY A 62 -3.31 -8.05 -14.08
N TRP A 63 -2.82 -7.12 -13.26
CA TRP A 63 -1.73 -7.42 -12.33
C TRP A 63 -2.18 -8.42 -11.27
N THR A 64 -1.28 -9.34 -10.93
CA THR A 64 -1.46 -10.32 -9.85
C THR A 64 -0.20 -10.41 -9.02
N LEU A 65 -0.34 -10.61 -7.70
CA LEU A 65 0.79 -10.80 -6.81
C LEU A 65 1.60 -12.05 -7.22
N GLY A 66 2.84 -11.84 -7.64
CA GLY A 66 3.77 -12.90 -7.99
C GLY A 66 4.53 -13.46 -6.78
N PRO A 67 5.38 -14.49 -6.98
CA PRO A 67 6.20 -15.08 -5.92
C PRO A 67 7.33 -14.16 -5.44
N GLN A 68 7.63 -13.09 -6.18
CA GLN A 68 8.58 -12.04 -5.81
C GLN A 68 7.82 -10.74 -5.61
N LEU A 69 8.24 -9.95 -4.61
CA LEU A 69 7.68 -8.62 -4.38
C LEU A 69 8.17 -7.67 -5.46
N ASP A 70 7.35 -7.49 -6.49
CA ASP A 70 7.54 -6.47 -7.51
C ASP A 70 7.20 -5.06 -6.98
N TRP A 71 7.30 -4.05 -7.84
CA TRP A 71 7.09 -2.66 -7.42
C TRP A 71 5.65 -2.41 -6.93
N HIS A 72 4.65 -3.10 -7.48
CA HIS A 72 3.27 -2.95 -7.02
C HIS A 72 3.10 -3.52 -5.61
N ALA A 73 3.63 -4.72 -5.37
CA ALA A 73 3.60 -5.36 -4.07
C ALA A 73 4.39 -4.56 -3.02
N GLN A 74 5.55 -3.99 -3.40
CA GLN A 74 6.34 -3.11 -2.55
C GLN A 74 5.58 -1.82 -2.19
N ARG A 75 4.85 -1.24 -3.15
CA ARG A 75 4.02 -0.05 -2.89
C ARG A 75 2.84 -0.35 -1.98
N MET A 76 2.15 -1.47 -2.18
CA MET A 76 1.10 -1.94 -1.26
C MET A 76 1.63 -2.12 0.16
N LEU A 77 2.79 -2.77 0.29
CA LEU A 77 3.46 -2.97 1.58
C LEU A 77 3.79 -1.64 2.27
N ALA A 78 4.32 -0.68 1.52
CA ALA A 78 4.63 0.66 2.04
C ALA A 78 3.37 1.36 2.56
N VAL A 79 2.27 1.36 1.81
CA VAL A 79 1.01 2.02 2.21
C VAL A 79 0.38 1.33 3.41
N GLN A 80 0.33 0.00 3.44
CA GLN A 80 -0.18 -0.75 4.60
C GLN A 80 0.59 -0.38 5.87
N ARG A 81 1.91 -0.18 5.79
CA ARG A 81 2.72 0.27 6.92
C ARG A 81 2.45 1.70 7.34
N MET A 82 2.24 2.60 6.38
CA MET A 82 1.84 3.97 6.69
C MET A 82 0.52 3.96 7.48
N ILE A 83 -0.44 3.14 7.06
CA ILE A 83 -1.73 2.95 7.76
C ILE A 83 -1.53 2.38 9.17
N GLU A 84 -0.65 1.39 9.36
CA GLU A 84 -0.32 0.84 10.69
C GLU A 84 0.39 1.87 11.59
N ALA A 85 1.19 2.77 11.01
CA ALA A 85 1.92 3.79 11.74
C ALA A 85 1.04 4.98 12.18
N VAL A 86 -0.12 5.20 11.55
CA VAL A 86 -1.08 6.22 11.97
C VAL A 86 -1.89 5.68 13.16
N PRO A 87 -1.82 6.28 14.36
CA PRO A 87 -2.56 5.80 15.53
C PRO A 87 -4.09 5.84 15.28
N PRO A 88 -4.87 4.90 15.86
CA PRO A 88 -6.32 4.99 15.83
C PRO A 88 -6.78 6.23 16.62
N VAL A 89 -7.78 6.94 16.08
CA VAL A 89 -8.49 8.04 16.76
C VAL A 89 -9.33 7.55 17.92
#